data_AF-A0A800MAX0-F1
#
_entry.id   AF-A0A800MAX0-F1
#
_cell.length_a   1.000
_cell.length_b   1.000
_cell.length_c   1.000
_cell.angle_alpha   90.00
_cell.angle_beta   90.00
_cell.angle_gamma   90.00
#
_symmetry.space_group_name_H-M   'P 1'
#
loop_
_entity.id
_entity.type
_entity.pdbx_description
1 polymer ?
#
loop_
_entity_poly.entity_id
_entity_poly.type
_entity_poly.pdbx_seq_one_letter_code
_entity_poly.pdbx_strand_id
1 'polypeptide(L)'
;MKVIGVLLGLVAAINLRADVKLPAIFSDHMVLQRGAVSPVWGWADSGEKVTVQFAGQTKTATAGKHGKWMVRLDAINDATVKGSLTVKGNNTLIIKDVLVGEVWLASGQSNMAMTVGRCRDAAQEKAAAKFPAIRMFTTQRRANLEPQTDCAGTWAVCSPETVNGFSGTAYFFARALHQKLNVPVGIVHSSWGGTAVEAWTSLDVQAGDKKLAPVFASWKGKPKADRNKPANLFNGMIAPILPYGIRGAIWYQGERNARTVDSSKLYAHQLPLMINDWRRRWGQGDFPFLWVQLPNFKTRNDDPNAASAWAHMRESMAGTLALPNTGMATTIDIGEAKDIHPKNKQDAGARLAYWALAEFYGKSDVTATGPMYASHKIKGNTVTVQFKHATGLQAKEARAVSGFALAGADKKFHWASATIAED
;
A
#
# COMPACT_ATOMS: atom_id res chain seq x y z
N MET A 1 68.57 18.69 39.60
CA MET A 1 67.99 17.45 39.03
C MET A 1 66.55 17.34 39.46
N LYS A 2 65.58 17.57 38.56
CA LYS A 2 64.16 17.30 38.78
C LYS A 2 63.76 16.16 37.84
N VAL A 3 63.47 14.99 38.41
CA VAL A 3 62.99 13.83 37.66
C VAL A 3 61.50 14.02 37.40
N ILE A 4 61.12 14.21 36.14
CA ILE A 4 59.72 14.21 35.70
C ILE A 4 59.36 12.77 35.34
N GLY A 5 58.56 12.13 36.19
CA GLY A 5 57.98 10.81 35.90
C GLY A 5 56.79 10.95 34.96
N VAL A 6 56.87 10.33 33.78
CA VAL A 6 55.76 10.20 32.84
C VAL A 6 54.93 8.99 33.24
N LEU A 7 53.70 9.23 33.69
CA LEU A 7 52.72 8.19 33.99
C LEU A 7 51.99 7.82 32.68
N LEU A 8 52.32 6.68 32.07
CA LEU A 8 51.54 6.12 30.97
C LEU A 8 50.23 5.53 31.52
N GLY A 9 49.11 6.22 31.29
CA GLY A 9 47.78 5.70 31.58
C GLY A 9 47.37 4.65 30.55
N LEU A 10 47.16 3.42 31.00
CA LEU A 10 46.53 2.35 30.22
C LEU A 10 45.04 2.70 30.02
N VAL A 11 44.66 3.14 28.82
CA VAL A 11 43.25 3.28 28.46
C VAL A 11 42.74 1.88 28.08
N ALA A 12 42.09 1.20 29.02
CA ALA A 12 41.35 -0.01 28.74
C ALA A 12 40.16 0.34 27.82
N ALA A 13 40.20 -0.12 26.57
CA ALA A 13 39.08 -0.02 25.65
C ALA A 13 37.94 -0.92 26.17
N ILE A 14 37.00 -0.32 26.90
CA ILE A 14 35.74 -0.98 27.27
C ILE A 14 34.95 -1.14 25.97
N ASN A 15 35.05 -2.33 25.37
CA ASN A 15 34.17 -2.71 24.26
C ASN A 15 32.75 -2.85 24.83
N LEU A 16 31.97 -1.76 24.78
CA LEU A 16 30.52 -1.81 24.95
C LEU A 16 29.97 -2.72 23.84
N ARG A 17 29.69 -3.98 24.17
CA ARG A 17 29.09 -4.93 23.25
C ARG A 17 27.60 -4.63 23.15
N ALA A 18 27.11 -4.33 21.94
CA ALA A 18 25.70 -4.10 21.69
C ALA A 18 25.03 -5.42 21.29
N ASP A 19 24.00 -5.79 22.04
CA ASP A 19 23.14 -6.94 21.75
C ASP A 19 22.53 -6.86 20.33
N VAL A 20 22.28 -8.02 19.72
CA VAL A 20 21.46 -8.15 18.51
C VAL A 20 20.12 -7.46 18.72
N LYS A 21 19.71 -6.66 17.74
CA LYS A 21 18.45 -5.93 17.68
C LYS A 21 17.78 -6.12 16.33
N LEU A 22 16.45 -6.13 16.34
CA LEU A 22 15.63 -6.24 15.13
C LEU A 22 14.78 -4.98 14.98
N PRO A 23 14.45 -4.57 13.74
CA PRO A 23 13.42 -3.54 13.50
C PRO A 23 12.07 -3.98 14.07
N ALA A 24 11.21 -3.04 14.45
CA ALA A 24 9.97 -3.34 15.16
C ALA A 24 8.97 -4.23 14.39
N ILE A 25 9.09 -4.28 13.05
CA ILE A 25 8.29 -5.16 12.20
C ILE A 25 8.53 -6.65 12.50
N PHE A 26 9.68 -7.00 13.08
CA PHE A 26 9.99 -8.32 13.60
C PHE A 26 9.61 -8.38 15.08
N SER A 27 8.33 -8.61 15.35
CA SER A 27 7.78 -8.75 16.69
C SER A 27 6.72 -9.85 16.74
N ASP A 28 6.30 -10.21 17.95
CA ASP A 28 5.32 -11.28 18.16
C ASP A 28 4.08 -11.10 17.27
N HIS A 29 3.50 -12.20 16.83
CA HIS A 29 2.37 -12.23 15.90
C HIS A 29 2.71 -11.80 14.46
N MET A 30 3.97 -11.64 14.06
CA MET A 30 4.28 -11.33 12.66
C MET A 30 3.84 -12.42 11.66
N VAL A 31 3.72 -12.04 10.38
CA VAL A 31 3.43 -12.95 9.26
C VAL A 31 4.53 -12.84 8.21
N LEU A 32 5.22 -13.93 7.89
CA LEU A 32 6.20 -14.01 6.81
C LEU A 32 5.53 -14.34 5.48
N GLN A 33 6.01 -13.73 4.40
CA GLN A 33 5.50 -13.99 3.05
C GLN A 33 5.85 -15.41 2.60
N ARG A 34 4.82 -16.15 2.19
CA ARG A 34 4.97 -17.47 1.58
C ARG A 34 5.38 -17.39 0.11
N GLY A 35 6.02 -18.45 -0.39
CA GLY A 35 6.36 -18.59 -1.81
C GLY A 35 7.39 -17.59 -2.34
N ALA A 36 8.09 -16.88 -1.45
CA ALA A 36 9.19 -16.00 -1.78
C ALA A 36 10.28 -16.07 -0.71
N VAL A 37 11.50 -15.72 -1.12
CA VAL A 37 12.62 -15.54 -0.18
C VAL A 37 12.25 -14.47 0.84
N SER A 38 12.43 -14.76 2.13
CA SER A 38 12.10 -13.84 3.21
C SER A 38 13.37 -13.27 3.85
N PRO A 39 13.65 -11.97 3.66
CA PRO A 39 14.75 -11.31 4.34
C PRO A 39 14.46 -11.16 5.84
N VAL A 40 15.45 -11.48 6.67
CA VAL A 40 15.45 -11.16 8.11
C VAL A 40 16.72 -10.38 8.38
N TRP A 41 16.60 -9.18 8.94
CA TRP A 41 17.71 -8.25 9.11
C TRP A 41 17.65 -7.55 10.45
N GLY A 42 18.76 -6.94 10.83
CA GLY A 42 18.86 -6.16 12.05
C GLY A 42 20.23 -5.54 12.24
N TRP A 43 20.53 -5.26 13.50
CA TRP A 43 21.81 -4.72 13.95
C TRP A 43 22.42 -5.64 14.99
N ALA A 44 23.75 -5.69 15.04
CA ALA A 44 24.57 -6.39 16.01
C ALA A 44 25.96 -5.73 16.05
N ASP A 45 26.88 -6.20 16.88
CA ASP A 45 28.25 -5.71 16.87
C ASP A 45 28.94 -6.01 15.53
N SER A 46 29.83 -5.12 15.08
CA SER A 46 30.61 -5.37 13.86
C SER A 46 31.42 -6.67 13.98
N GLY A 47 31.27 -7.56 12.99
CA GLY A 47 31.91 -8.87 12.99
C GLY A 47 31.15 -9.96 13.77
N GLU A 48 30.04 -9.63 14.43
CA GLU A 48 29.23 -10.60 15.16
C GLU A 48 28.54 -11.58 14.21
N LYS A 49 28.61 -12.88 14.54
CA LYS A 49 27.89 -13.94 13.82
C LYS A 49 26.47 -14.05 14.35
N VAL A 50 25.49 -13.77 13.51
CA VAL A 50 24.05 -13.88 13.82
C VAL A 50 23.44 -15.07 13.10
N THR A 51 22.73 -15.91 13.84
CA THR A 51 22.03 -17.10 13.33
C THR A 51 20.53 -16.93 13.49
N VAL A 52 19.77 -17.18 12.43
CA VAL A 52 18.31 -17.14 12.42
C VAL A 52 17.76 -18.53 12.17
N GLN A 53 16.78 -18.92 12.97
CA GLN A 53 16.10 -20.21 12.87
C GLN A 53 14.59 -20.03 12.80
N PHE A 54 13.97 -20.64 11.78
CA PHE A 54 12.51 -20.67 11.61
C PHE A 54 12.15 -21.77 10.60
N ALA A 55 11.02 -22.45 10.81
CA ALA A 55 10.48 -23.46 9.87
C ALA A 55 11.50 -24.53 9.43
N GLY A 56 12.32 -25.03 10.37
CA GLY A 56 13.37 -26.02 10.08
C GLY A 56 14.62 -25.46 9.39
N GLN A 57 14.61 -24.19 8.98
CA GLN A 57 15.78 -23.53 8.40
C GLN A 57 16.71 -22.99 9.49
N THR A 58 18.02 -23.05 9.23
CA THR A 58 19.04 -22.31 9.98
C THR A 58 19.88 -21.53 8.98
N LYS A 59 19.90 -20.21 9.09
CA LYS A 59 20.70 -19.31 8.24
C LYS A 59 21.59 -18.44 9.11
N THR A 60 22.77 -18.06 8.60
CA THR A 60 23.72 -17.25 9.35
C THR A 60 24.23 -16.10 8.49
N ALA A 61 24.43 -14.95 9.11
CA ALA A 61 25.15 -13.81 8.55
C ALA A 61 26.16 -13.26 9.56
N THR A 62 27.13 -12.49 9.08
CA THR A 62 28.03 -11.72 9.92
C THR A 62 27.69 -10.24 9.79
N ALA A 63 27.55 -9.53 10.90
CA ALA A 63 27.31 -8.10 10.90
C ALA A 63 28.49 -7.35 10.31
N GLY A 64 28.20 -6.44 9.38
CA GLY A 64 29.22 -5.62 8.72
C GLY A 64 29.78 -4.52 9.61
N LYS A 65 30.64 -3.68 9.02
CA LYS A 65 31.33 -2.56 9.72
C LYS A 65 30.39 -1.56 10.42
N HIS A 66 29.14 -1.48 9.98
CA HIS A 66 28.10 -0.61 10.55
C HIS A 66 27.05 -1.39 11.35
N GLY A 67 27.38 -2.61 11.79
CA GLY A 67 26.53 -3.48 12.59
C GLY A 67 25.34 -4.11 11.85
N LYS A 68 25.06 -3.72 10.60
CA LYS A 68 23.96 -4.29 9.82
C LYS A 68 24.27 -5.72 9.40
N TRP A 69 23.28 -6.60 9.55
CA TRP A 69 23.31 -7.98 9.06
C TRP A 69 21.97 -8.32 8.40
N MET A 70 21.99 -9.33 7.53
CA MET A 70 20.77 -9.88 6.93
C MET A 70 20.99 -11.33 6.55
N VAL A 71 20.03 -12.19 6.86
CA VAL A 71 19.89 -13.52 6.27
C VAL A 71 18.72 -13.53 5.31
N ARG A 72 18.70 -14.53 4.41
CA ARG A 72 17.57 -14.82 3.54
C ARG A 72 17.08 -16.23 3.86
N LEU A 73 15.89 -16.33 4.42
CA LEU A 73 15.19 -17.60 4.55
C LEU A 73 14.70 -18.00 3.16
N ASP A 74 14.89 -19.28 2.81
CA ASP A 74 14.39 -19.84 1.56
C ASP A 74 12.86 -19.80 1.55
N ALA A 75 12.27 -19.84 0.35
CA ALA A 75 10.83 -19.75 0.20
C ALA A 75 10.10 -20.86 0.97
N ILE A 76 9.17 -20.46 1.84
CA ILE A 76 8.28 -21.38 2.56
C ILE A 76 6.93 -21.35 1.84
N ASN A 77 6.55 -22.45 1.19
CA ASN A 77 5.29 -22.52 0.44
C ASN A 77 4.10 -22.95 1.31
N ASP A 78 4.38 -23.75 2.35
CA ASP A 78 3.38 -24.31 3.25
C ASP A 78 2.87 -23.26 4.24
N ALA A 79 1.62 -22.83 4.04
CA ALA A 79 0.94 -21.84 4.87
C ALA A 79 0.44 -22.40 6.22
N THR A 80 0.61 -23.69 6.48
CA THR A 80 0.31 -24.30 7.79
C THR A 80 1.47 -24.13 8.79
N VAL A 81 2.66 -23.77 8.30
CA VAL A 81 3.84 -23.50 9.12
C VAL A 81 3.57 -22.32 10.06
N LYS A 82 3.79 -22.59 11.35
CA LYS A 82 3.73 -21.62 12.45
C LYS A 82 4.74 -21.97 13.52
N GLY A 83 5.21 -20.99 14.28
CA GLY A 83 6.14 -21.24 15.39
C GLY A 83 6.83 -19.99 15.90
N SER A 84 8.01 -20.16 16.49
CA SER A 84 8.84 -19.04 16.92
C SER A 84 10.02 -18.85 15.96
N LEU A 85 10.34 -17.60 15.63
CA LEU A 85 11.56 -17.23 14.93
C LEU A 85 12.62 -16.84 15.97
N THR A 86 13.74 -17.56 15.97
CA THR A 86 14.83 -17.33 16.91
C THR A 86 15.99 -16.63 16.19
N VAL A 87 16.47 -15.53 16.75
CA VAL A 87 17.68 -14.83 16.30
C VAL A 87 18.71 -14.88 17.41
N LYS A 88 19.84 -15.53 17.14
CA LYS A 88 20.91 -15.77 18.10
C LYS A 88 22.22 -15.12 17.64
N GLY A 89 22.75 -14.23 18.47
CA GLY A 89 24.11 -13.72 18.41
C GLY A 89 24.73 -13.82 19.80
N ASN A 90 25.24 -12.71 20.32
CA ASN A 90 25.70 -12.57 21.70
C ASN A 90 24.54 -12.68 22.71
N ASN A 91 23.34 -12.27 22.31
CA ASN A 91 22.07 -12.51 22.99
C ASN A 91 21.13 -13.34 22.09
N THR A 92 19.99 -13.76 22.65
CA THR A 92 18.95 -14.47 21.88
C THR A 92 17.64 -13.70 21.93
N LEU A 93 17.10 -13.39 20.76
CA LEU A 93 15.74 -12.86 20.59
C LEU A 93 14.84 -13.99 20.09
N ILE A 94 13.64 -14.10 20.65
CA ILE A 94 12.62 -15.06 20.24
C ILE A 94 11.37 -14.28 19.90
N ILE A 95 10.97 -14.32 18.63
CA ILE A 95 9.70 -13.77 18.16
C ILE A 95 8.69 -14.92 18.13
N LYS A 96 7.61 -14.77 18.89
CA LYS A 96 6.61 -15.81 19.11
C LYS A 96 5.45 -15.66 18.15
N ASP A 97 4.75 -16.78 17.95
CA ASP A 97 3.53 -16.84 17.16
C ASP A 97 3.73 -16.27 15.75
N VAL A 98 4.76 -16.70 15.04
CA VAL A 98 5.01 -16.34 13.64
C VAL A 98 4.18 -17.24 12.73
N LEU A 99 3.47 -16.65 11.77
CA LEU A 99 2.77 -17.38 10.69
C LEU A 99 3.48 -17.22 9.35
N VAL A 100 3.19 -18.15 8.44
CA VAL A 100 3.55 -18.06 7.02
C VAL A 100 2.28 -17.88 6.19
N GLY A 101 2.23 -16.85 5.35
CA GLY A 101 1.01 -16.52 4.62
C GLY A 101 1.21 -15.44 3.55
N GLU A 102 0.14 -14.75 3.18
CA GLU A 102 0.21 -13.61 2.27
C GLU A 102 0.46 -12.32 3.05
N VAL A 103 1.44 -11.54 2.63
CA VAL A 103 1.77 -10.25 3.24
C VAL A 103 1.51 -9.14 2.23
N TRP A 104 0.71 -8.16 2.60
CA TRP A 104 0.43 -7.00 1.75
C TRP A 104 0.73 -5.69 2.47
N LEU A 105 1.35 -4.76 1.76
CA LEU A 105 1.52 -3.38 2.22
C LEU A 105 0.24 -2.59 1.96
N ALA A 106 -0.37 -2.01 2.98
CA ALA A 106 -1.51 -1.13 2.86
C ALA A 106 -1.12 0.32 3.14
N SER A 107 -1.19 1.19 2.13
CA SER A 107 -0.71 2.56 2.23
C SER A 107 -1.64 3.59 1.58
N GLY A 108 -1.35 4.88 1.83
CA GLY A 108 -2.11 6.00 1.32
C GLY A 108 -2.47 7.01 2.40
N GLN A 109 -3.66 7.61 2.26
CA GLN A 109 -4.10 8.69 3.14
C GLN A 109 -5.29 8.28 4.04
N SER A 110 -6.19 9.21 4.33
CA SER A 110 -7.22 9.08 5.36
C SER A 110 -8.22 7.97 5.07
N ASN A 111 -8.51 7.68 3.80
CA ASN A 111 -9.37 6.56 3.43
C ASN A 111 -8.71 5.18 3.60
N MET A 112 -7.37 5.09 3.49
CA MET A 112 -6.62 3.92 3.97
C MET A 112 -6.51 3.88 5.50
N ALA A 113 -6.40 5.04 6.15
CA ALA A 113 -6.25 5.14 7.61
C ALA A 113 -7.57 4.99 8.38
N MET A 114 -8.72 5.11 7.71
CA MET A 114 -10.04 5.00 8.32
C MET A 114 -10.22 3.59 8.87
N THR A 115 -10.58 3.50 10.15
CA THR A 115 -10.64 2.21 10.84
C THR A 115 -11.97 1.50 10.67
N VAL A 116 -12.02 0.20 10.93
CA VAL A 116 -13.26 -0.60 10.92
C VAL A 116 -14.32 0.01 11.84
N GLY A 117 -13.92 0.55 13.01
CA GLY A 117 -14.83 1.22 13.94
C GLY A 117 -15.56 2.44 13.37
N ARG A 118 -15.11 2.97 12.22
CA ARG A 118 -15.76 4.08 11.51
C ARG A 118 -16.50 3.65 10.23
N CYS A 119 -16.40 2.37 9.85
CA CYS A 119 -17.08 1.84 8.68
C CYS A 119 -18.57 1.61 8.95
N ARG A 120 -19.37 1.34 7.90
CA ARG A 120 -20.75 0.87 8.08
C ARG A 120 -20.73 -0.49 8.81
N ASP A 121 -21.78 -0.78 9.56
CA ASP A 121 -21.97 -2.07 10.25
C ASP A 121 -20.82 -2.46 11.20
N ALA A 122 -20.11 -1.48 11.77
CA ALA A 122 -18.93 -1.69 12.59
C ALA A 122 -19.17 -2.60 13.81
N ALA A 123 -20.37 -2.54 14.41
CA ALA A 123 -20.71 -3.37 15.57
C ALA A 123 -20.84 -4.86 15.18
N GLN A 124 -21.52 -5.14 14.07
CA GLN A 124 -21.66 -6.47 13.50
C GLN A 124 -20.30 -7.02 13.08
N GLU A 125 -19.51 -6.19 12.41
CA GLU A 125 -18.16 -6.55 11.97
C GLU A 125 -17.24 -6.86 13.15
N LYS A 126 -17.31 -6.06 14.22
CA LYS A 126 -16.59 -6.33 15.47
C LYS A 126 -16.96 -7.69 16.05
N ALA A 127 -18.24 -7.99 16.19
CA ALA A 127 -18.71 -9.24 16.78
C ALA A 127 -18.27 -10.48 15.97
N ALA A 128 -18.20 -10.35 14.65
CA ALA A 128 -17.85 -11.42 13.73
C ALA A 128 -16.33 -11.60 13.50
N ALA A 129 -15.48 -10.66 13.93
CA ALA A 129 -14.05 -10.63 13.63
C ALA A 129 -13.23 -11.67 14.41
N LYS A 130 -13.51 -12.97 14.22
CA LYS A 130 -12.82 -14.09 14.87
C LYS A 130 -11.82 -14.73 13.90
N PHE A 131 -10.87 -13.93 13.41
CA PHE A 131 -9.94 -14.34 12.34
C PHE A 131 -8.48 -14.27 12.81
N PRO A 132 -8.02 -15.13 13.73
CA PRO A 132 -6.68 -14.99 14.32
C PRO A 132 -5.51 -15.15 13.31
N ALA A 133 -5.79 -15.73 12.14
CA ALA A 133 -4.85 -15.83 11.03
C ALA A 133 -4.73 -14.54 10.18
N ILE A 134 -5.57 -13.54 10.43
CA ILE A 134 -5.45 -12.18 9.88
C ILE A 134 -4.75 -11.31 10.91
N ARG A 135 -3.68 -10.63 10.50
CA ARG A 135 -2.85 -9.81 11.39
C ARG A 135 -2.49 -8.49 10.74
N MET A 136 -2.36 -7.44 11.53
CA MET A 136 -2.02 -6.12 11.03
C MET A 136 -0.89 -5.50 11.84
N PHE A 137 0.23 -5.20 11.18
CA PHE A 137 1.28 -4.34 11.71
C PHE A 137 0.91 -2.90 11.42
N THR A 138 0.75 -2.06 12.44
CA THR A 138 0.44 -0.64 12.23
C THR A 138 1.64 0.22 12.57
N THR A 139 2.17 0.91 11.56
CA THR A 139 3.29 1.85 11.74
C THR A 139 2.83 3.14 12.44
N GLN A 140 3.71 3.71 13.26
CA GLN A 140 3.54 5.07 13.74
C GLN A 140 3.78 6.07 12.60
N ARG A 141 3.00 7.13 12.62
CA ARG A 141 3.06 8.23 11.64
C ARG A 141 4.31 9.07 11.89
N ARG A 142 5.27 9.01 10.97
CA ARG A 142 6.52 9.75 11.09
C ARG A 142 6.97 10.32 9.75
N ALA A 143 7.21 11.63 9.70
CA ALA A 143 7.81 12.29 8.55
C ALA A 143 9.29 12.52 8.85
N ASN A 144 10.17 12.18 7.91
CA ASN A 144 11.61 12.32 8.07
C ASN A 144 12.25 12.88 6.80
N LEU A 145 13.25 13.74 6.97
CA LEU A 145 14.01 14.29 5.84
C LEU A 145 14.88 13.23 5.15
N GLU A 146 15.34 12.24 5.93
CA GLU A 146 16.21 11.16 5.47
C GLU A 146 15.56 9.79 5.69
N PRO A 147 15.81 8.81 4.81
CA PRO A 147 15.33 7.43 4.99
C PRO A 147 15.68 6.88 6.37
N GLN A 148 14.65 6.41 7.08
CA GLN A 148 14.81 5.73 8.36
C GLN A 148 15.02 4.23 8.13
N THR A 149 15.74 3.57 9.05
CA THR A 149 16.01 2.13 8.97
C THR A 149 15.16 1.30 9.93
N ASP A 150 14.36 1.95 10.77
CA ASP A 150 13.39 1.35 11.68
C ASP A 150 12.17 2.27 11.83
N CYS A 151 11.04 1.69 12.18
CA CYS A 151 9.80 2.39 12.47
C CYS A 151 9.18 1.81 13.74
N ALA A 152 8.52 2.66 14.53
CA ALA A 152 7.70 2.16 15.62
C ALA A 152 6.40 1.58 15.06
N GLY A 153 5.93 0.48 15.63
CA GLY A 153 4.66 -0.16 15.27
C GLY A 153 4.49 -1.47 16.02
N THR A 154 3.30 -2.06 15.90
CA THR A 154 2.97 -3.33 16.56
C THR A 154 2.10 -4.18 15.66
N TRP A 155 2.32 -5.50 15.71
CA TRP A 155 1.37 -6.48 15.17
C TRP A 155 0.20 -6.65 16.12
N ALA A 156 -0.99 -6.77 15.55
CA ALA A 156 -2.20 -7.15 16.26
C ALA A 156 -2.89 -8.32 15.55
N VAL A 157 -3.35 -9.29 16.34
CA VAL A 157 -4.20 -10.41 15.90
C VAL A 157 -5.61 -9.88 15.67
N CYS A 158 -6.27 -10.25 14.58
CA CYS A 158 -7.67 -9.88 14.34
C CYS A 158 -8.61 -10.63 15.30
N SER A 159 -9.21 -9.87 16.21
CA SER A 159 -10.22 -10.33 17.17
C SER A 159 -11.32 -9.26 17.33
N PRO A 160 -12.45 -9.58 17.99
CA PRO A 160 -13.45 -8.57 18.33
C PRO A 160 -12.88 -7.40 19.14
N GLU A 161 -11.82 -7.60 19.91
CA GLU A 161 -11.17 -6.58 20.74
C GLU A 161 -10.30 -5.62 19.93
N THR A 162 -9.66 -6.10 18.86
CA THR A 162 -8.64 -5.33 18.11
C THR A 162 -9.15 -4.76 16.79
N VAL A 163 -10.12 -5.42 16.14
CA VAL A 163 -10.50 -5.13 14.75
C VAL A 163 -10.96 -3.68 14.52
N ASN A 164 -11.59 -3.06 15.51
CA ASN A 164 -12.02 -1.66 15.41
C ASN A 164 -10.88 -0.66 15.18
N GLY A 165 -9.65 -1.03 15.57
CA GLY A 165 -8.44 -0.25 15.32
C GLY A 165 -7.78 -0.50 13.97
N PHE A 166 -8.18 -1.56 13.25
CA PHE A 166 -7.59 -1.91 11.96
C PHE A 166 -8.08 -0.94 10.88
N SER A 167 -7.25 -0.70 9.86
CA SER A 167 -7.70 -0.08 8.61
C SER A 167 -8.89 -0.86 8.04
N GLY A 168 -10.00 -0.18 7.78
CA GLY A 168 -11.21 -0.79 7.21
C GLY A 168 -10.94 -1.41 5.85
N THR A 169 -10.41 -0.62 4.90
CA THR A 169 -10.10 -1.10 3.55
C THR A 169 -9.16 -2.30 3.58
N ALA A 170 -8.08 -2.23 4.38
CA ALA A 170 -7.10 -3.30 4.44
C ALA A 170 -7.62 -4.56 5.15
N TYR A 171 -8.44 -4.40 6.20
CA TYR A 171 -9.11 -5.52 6.86
C TYR A 171 -10.04 -6.26 5.90
N PHE A 172 -10.90 -5.55 5.17
CA PHE A 172 -11.85 -6.20 4.26
C PHE A 172 -11.14 -6.86 3.06
N PHE A 173 -10.04 -6.27 2.58
CA PHE A 173 -9.15 -6.91 1.62
C PHE A 173 -8.56 -8.21 2.18
N ALA A 174 -7.96 -8.16 3.38
CA ALA A 174 -7.36 -9.33 4.01
C ALA A 174 -8.37 -10.44 4.30
N ARG A 175 -9.58 -10.07 4.74
CA ARG A 175 -10.68 -11.02 5.00
C ARG A 175 -11.10 -11.75 3.74
N ALA A 176 -11.31 -11.03 2.64
CA ALA A 176 -11.71 -11.64 1.37
C ALA A 176 -10.61 -12.59 0.83
N LEU A 177 -9.33 -12.20 0.93
CA LEU A 177 -8.21 -13.09 0.60
C LEU A 177 -8.18 -14.33 1.49
N HIS A 178 -8.25 -14.15 2.82
CA HIS A 178 -8.22 -15.24 3.78
C HIS A 178 -9.34 -16.25 3.53
N GLN A 179 -10.56 -15.77 3.33
CA GLN A 179 -11.73 -16.62 3.07
C GLN A 179 -11.60 -17.42 1.77
N LYS A 180 -11.02 -16.82 0.71
CA LYS A 180 -10.91 -17.49 -0.60
C LYS A 180 -9.69 -18.40 -0.72
N LEU A 181 -8.59 -18.04 -0.08
CA LEU A 181 -7.31 -18.77 -0.17
C LEU A 181 -7.12 -19.76 0.97
N ASN A 182 -7.80 -19.56 2.10
CA ASN A 182 -7.64 -20.34 3.33
C ASN A 182 -6.18 -20.36 3.84
N VAL A 183 -5.51 -19.21 3.80
CA VAL A 183 -4.13 -19.01 4.29
C VAL A 183 -4.06 -17.80 5.21
N PRO A 184 -3.10 -17.72 6.15
CA PRO A 184 -2.87 -16.51 6.94
C PRO A 184 -2.64 -15.28 6.06
N VAL A 185 -3.08 -14.11 6.53
CA VAL A 185 -2.89 -12.84 5.83
C VAL A 185 -2.34 -11.79 6.80
N GLY A 186 -1.13 -11.31 6.52
CA GLY A 186 -0.51 -10.18 7.20
C GLY A 186 -0.70 -8.89 6.41
N ILE A 187 -1.10 -7.81 7.08
CA ILE A 187 -1.12 -6.48 6.51
C ILE A 187 -0.06 -5.63 7.21
N VAL A 188 0.82 -5.01 6.42
CA VAL A 188 1.69 -3.93 6.91
C VAL A 188 1.01 -2.61 6.60
N HIS A 189 0.44 -1.94 7.60
CA HIS A 189 -0.33 -0.70 7.45
C HIS A 189 0.54 0.54 7.68
N SER A 190 0.70 1.33 6.63
CA SER A 190 1.51 2.55 6.61
C SER A 190 0.76 3.68 5.89
N SER A 191 -0.02 4.46 6.63
CA SER A 191 -0.85 5.53 6.04
C SER A 191 -0.96 6.76 6.92
N TRP A 192 -1.18 7.92 6.28
CA TRP A 192 -1.38 9.19 6.98
C TRP A 192 -2.35 10.09 6.22
N GLY A 193 -3.45 10.46 6.88
CA GLY A 193 -4.47 11.37 6.34
C GLY A 193 -3.96 12.71 5.82
N GLY A 194 -4.57 13.14 4.71
CA GLY A 194 -4.36 14.46 4.10
C GLY A 194 -3.04 14.64 3.36
N THR A 195 -2.40 13.54 2.92
CA THR A 195 -1.07 13.51 2.33
C THR A 195 -1.13 13.34 0.81
N ALA A 196 -0.14 13.91 0.12
CA ALA A 196 -0.01 13.86 -1.32
C ALA A 196 0.98 12.77 -1.77
N VAL A 197 0.82 12.22 -2.97
CA VAL A 197 1.62 11.09 -3.47
C VAL A 197 3.12 11.37 -3.53
N GLU A 198 3.52 12.63 -3.78
CA GLU A 198 4.94 13.05 -3.78
C GLU A 198 5.64 12.79 -2.44
N ALA A 199 4.91 12.81 -1.32
CA ALA A 199 5.47 12.54 0.00
C ALA A 199 5.83 11.06 0.19
N TRP A 200 5.21 10.18 -0.57
CA TRP A 200 5.33 8.71 -0.53
C TRP A 200 6.27 8.14 -1.59
N THR A 201 6.83 9.01 -2.43
CA THR A 201 7.78 8.66 -3.49
C THR A 201 9.17 9.13 -3.05
N SER A 202 10.23 8.38 -3.31
CA SER A 202 11.57 8.79 -2.89
C SER A 202 12.05 10.08 -3.56
N LEU A 203 13.03 10.76 -2.95
CA LEU A 203 13.48 12.07 -3.44
C LEU A 203 14.27 11.94 -4.74
N ASP A 204 15.15 10.95 -4.82
CA ASP A 204 16.04 10.68 -5.96
C ASP A 204 15.28 10.44 -7.27
N VAL A 205 14.10 9.83 -7.24
CA VAL A 205 13.29 9.65 -8.46
C VAL A 205 12.51 10.88 -8.88
N GLN A 206 12.27 11.81 -7.94
CA GLN A 206 11.48 13.01 -8.20
C GLN A 206 12.35 14.23 -8.52
N ALA A 207 13.54 14.33 -7.92
CA ALA A 207 14.38 15.54 -7.99
C ALA A 207 14.84 15.90 -9.42
N GLY A 208 15.00 14.89 -10.30
CA GLY A 208 15.33 15.09 -11.71
C GLY A 208 14.12 15.27 -12.63
N ASP A 209 12.90 15.19 -12.10
CA ASP A 209 11.69 15.18 -12.91
C ASP A 209 11.14 16.58 -13.16
N LYS A 210 11.28 17.05 -14.41
CA LYS A 210 10.83 18.39 -14.82
C LYS A 210 9.33 18.60 -14.62
N LYS A 211 8.49 17.54 -14.71
CA LYS A 211 7.04 17.67 -14.49
C LYS A 211 6.70 17.93 -13.03
N LEU A 212 7.60 17.56 -12.11
CA LEU A 212 7.40 17.73 -10.67
C LEU A 212 8.00 19.03 -10.13
N ALA A 213 8.74 19.79 -10.93
CA ALA A 213 9.33 21.06 -10.50
C ALA A 213 8.33 22.03 -9.80
N PRO A 214 7.07 22.19 -10.28
CA PRO A 214 6.07 23.01 -9.58
C PRO A 214 5.71 22.48 -8.18
N VAL A 215 5.71 21.16 -7.98
CA VAL A 215 5.45 20.53 -6.67
C VAL A 215 6.56 20.94 -5.69
N PHE A 216 7.83 20.85 -6.12
CA PHE A 216 9.00 21.20 -5.31
C PHE A 216 9.09 22.69 -4.99
N ALA A 217 8.65 23.56 -5.90
CA ALA A 217 8.71 25.01 -5.70
C ALA A 217 8.05 25.46 -4.39
N SER A 218 6.94 24.82 -4.01
CA SER A 218 6.21 25.11 -2.76
C SER A 218 6.98 24.76 -1.47
N TRP A 219 8.07 24.00 -1.58
CA TRP A 219 8.88 23.50 -0.47
C TRP A 219 10.30 24.11 -0.42
N LYS A 220 10.65 24.96 -1.37
CA LYS A 220 11.97 25.61 -1.43
C LYS A 220 12.23 26.38 -0.13
N GLY A 221 13.41 26.16 0.47
CA GLY A 221 13.83 26.84 1.70
C GLY A 221 13.14 26.37 2.99
N LYS A 222 12.41 25.24 2.97
CA LYS A 222 11.72 24.70 4.16
C LYS A 222 12.41 23.42 4.66
N PRO A 223 13.44 23.49 5.52
CA PRO A 223 14.23 22.33 5.92
C PRO A 223 13.53 21.40 6.91
N LYS A 224 12.35 21.75 7.44
CA LYS A 224 11.63 20.93 8.44
C LYS A 224 10.94 19.71 7.81
N ALA A 225 10.89 18.60 8.56
CA ALA A 225 10.09 17.45 8.19
C ALA A 225 8.58 17.79 8.21
N ASP A 226 7.89 17.55 7.10
CA ASP A 226 6.45 17.66 6.92
C ASP A 226 5.89 16.44 6.17
N ARG A 227 4.66 16.02 6.49
CA ARG A 227 3.98 14.87 5.89
C ARG A 227 3.56 15.07 4.41
N ASN A 228 3.59 16.30 3.89
CA ASN A 228 3.30 16.60 2.49
C ASN A 228 4.54 17.01 1.71
N LYS A 229 5.69 17.17 2.37
CA LYS A 229 6.93 17.47 1.68
C LYS A 229 7.36 16.22 0.90
N PRO A 230 7.82 16.36 -0.36
CA PRO A 230 8.26 15.24 -1.17
C PRO A 230 9.22 14.32 -0.41
N ALA A 231 9.03 13.01 -0.57
CA ALA A 231 9.78 11.92 0.05
C ALA A 231 9.72 11.75 1.57
N ASN A 232 9.17 12.70 2.33
CA ASN A 232 9.29 12.62 3.77
C ASN A 232 8.53 11.46 4.43
N LEU A 233 7.42 11.01 3.83
CA LEU A 233 6.68 9.84 4.31
C LEU A 233 7.23 8.54 3.73
N PHE A 234 7.75 8.57 2.51
CA PHE A 234 8.59 7.48 2.01
C PHE A 234 9.72 7.19 3.01
N ASN A 235 10.46 8.22 3.39
CA ASN A 235 11.60 8.14 4.30
C ASN A 235 11.22 7.63 5.70
N GLY A 236 10.14 8.14 6.28
CA GLY A 236 9.76 7.84 7.66
C GLY A 236 8.86 6.61 7.81
N MET A 237 8.14 6.19 6.76
CA MET A 237 7.08 5.18 6.87
C MET A 237 7.12 4.06 5.83
N ILE A 238 7.90 4.18 4.75
CA ILE A 238 8.06 3.10 3.74
C ILE A 238 9.48 2.52 3.79
N ALA A 239 10.50 3.38 3.79
CA ALA A 239 11.90 2.97 3.83
C ALA A 239 12.24 2.03 5.00
N PRO A 240 11.70 2.22 6.22
CA PRO A 240 11.92 1.30 7.34
C PRO A 240 11.37 -0.11 7.17
N ILE A 241 10.39 -0.28 6.28
CA ILE A 241 9.75 -1.57 6.01
C ILE A 241 10.59 -2.34 4.98
N LEU A 242 11.40 -1.67 4.17
CA LEU A 242 12.26 -2.34 3.21
C LEU A 242 13.34 -3.16 3.94
N PRO A 243 13.64 -4.40 3.51
CA PRO A 243 13.06 -5.16 2.39
C PRO A 243 12.08 -6.27 2.85
N TYR A 244 11.11 -5.99 3.74
CA TYR A 244 10.16 -6.99 4.22
C TYR A 244 9.45 -7.70 3.07
N GLY A 245 9.45 -9.04 3.10
CA GLY A 245 8.81 -9.85 2.08
C GLY A 245 7.32 -9.54 1.97
N ILE A 246 6.88 -9.12 0.79
CA ILE A 246 5.46 -8.85 0.48
C ILE A 246 5.02 -9.60 -0.78
N ARG A 247 3.74 -9.92 -0.88
CA ARG A 247 3.07 -10.32 -2.12
C ARG A 247 2.76 -9.12 -3.00
N GLY A 248 2.37 -7.99 -2.40
CA GLY A 248 1.99 -6.80 -3.15
C GLY A 248 1.61 -5.62 -2.26
N ALA A 249 1.10 -4.56 -2.88
CA ALA A 249 0.64 -3.36 -2.21
C ALA A 249 -0.80 -2.98 -2.58
N ILE A 250 -1.54 -2.46 -1.61
CA ILE A 250 -2.82 -1.78 -1.79
C ILE A 250 -2.70 -0.30 -1.42
N TRP A 251 -3.27 0.57 -2.24
CA TRP A 251 -3.13 2.02 -2.15
C TRP A 251 -4.49 2.71 -2.14
N TYR A 252 -4.72 3.62 -1.19
CA TYR A 252 -5.93 4.43 -1.16
C TYR A 252 -5.59 5.89 -0.86
N GLN A 253 -5.36 6.63 -1.94
CA GLN A 253 -5.02 8.05 -1.94
C GLN A 253 -5.32 8.69 -3.28
N GLY A 254 -5.53 10.00 -3.26
CA GLY A 254 -5.61 10.84 -4.45
C GLY A 254 -6.32 12.15 -4.15
N GLU A 255 -7.12 12.19 -3.09
CA GLU A 255 -7.95 13.34 -2.72
C GLU A 255 -7.12 14.60 -2.49
N ARG A 256 -5.92 14.46 -1.91
CA ARG A 256 -5.01 15.60 -1.72
C ARG A 256 -4.47 16.15 -3.04
N ASN A 257 -4.25 15.28 -4.02
CA ASN A 257 -3.78 15.65 -5.36
C ASN A 257 -4.95 16.08 -6.28
N ALA A 258 -6.21 15.82 -5.91
CA ALA A 258 -7.39 16.15 -6.69
C ALA A 258 -7.96 17.57 -6.41
N ARG A 259 -7.07 18.56 -6.22
CA ARG A 259 -7.45 19.95 -5.89
C ARG A 259 -7.77 20.79 -7.12
N THR A 260 -7.01 20.62 -8.20
CA THR A 260 -7.22 21.29 -9.49
C THR A 260 -7.23 20.26 -10.62
N VAL A 261 -7.69 20.68 -11.80
CA VAL A 261 -7.60 19.84 -13.01
C VAL A 261 -6.14 19.49 -13.31
N ASP A 262 -5.23 20.45 -13.22
CA ASP A 262 -3.81 20.24 -13.51
C ASP A 262 -3.15 19.27 -12.54
N SER A 263 -3.40 19.42 -11.23
CA SER A 263 -2.85 18.49 -10.24
C SER A 263 -3.45 17.08 -10.39
N SER A 264 -4.69 16.98 -10.88
CA SER A 264 -5.34 15.70 -11.15
C SER A 264 -4.77 15.02 -12.39
N LYS A 265 -4.49 15.78 -13.46
CA LYS A 265 -3.81 15.27 -14.67
C LYS A 265 -2.36 14.89 -14.37
N LEU A 266 -1.66 15.65 -13.53
CA LEU A 266 -0.29 15.33 -13.11
C LEU A 266 -0.21 13.97 -12.38
N TYR A 267 -1.28 13.54 -11.72
CA TYR A 267 -1.33 12.26 -11.03
C TYR A 267 -1.11 11.05 -11.95
N ALA A 268 -1.48 11.15 -13.24
CA ALA A 268 -1.20 10.12 -14.26
C ALA A 268 0.30 9.89 -14.45
N HIS A 269 1.14 10.83 -14.01
CA HIS A 269 2.58 10.71 -14.00
C HIS A 269 3.10 10.32 -12.61
N GLN A 270 2.55 10.90 -11.54
CA GLN A 270 3.03 10.68 -10.17
C GLN A 270 2.76 9.26 -9.64
N LEU A 271 1.58 8.68 -9.89
CA LEU A 271 1.25 7.36 -9.37
C LEU A 271 2.12 6.25 -10.00
N PRO A 272 2.28 6.17 -11.34
CA PRO A 272 3.22 5.23 -11.95
C PRO A 272 4.66 5.40 -11.45
N LEU A 273 5.11 6.64 -11.25
CA LEU A 273 6.45 6.92 -10.72
C LEU A 273 6.65 6.32 -9.33
N MET A 274 5.67 6.49 -8.43
CA MET A 274 5.70 5.90 -7.09
C MET A 274 5.69 4.37 -7.12
N ILE A 275 4.82 3.77 -7.96
CA ILE A 275 4.72 2.30 -8.09
C ILE A 275 6.06 1.72 -8.53
N ASN A 276 6.68 2.30 -9.56
CA ASN A 276 7.97 1.83 -10.07
C ASN A 276 9.12 2.07 -9.09
N ASP A 277 9.11 3.18 -8.35
CA ASP A 277 10.08 3.43 -7.28
C ASP A 277 10.00 2.35 -6.20
N TRP A 278 8.79 2.02 -5.73
CA TRP A 278 8.61 0.98 -4.71
C TRP A 278 9.03 -0.39 -5.23
N ARG A 279 8.60 -0.80 -6.44
CA ARG A 279 9.02 -2.06 -7.06
C ARG A 279 10.53 -2.21 -7.14
N ARG A 280 11.21 -1.17 -7.61
CA ARG A 280 12.68 -1.15 -7.70
C ARG A 280 13.34 -1.30 -6.33
N ARG A 281 12.80 -0.65 -5.29
CA ARG A 281 13.36 -0.65 -3.93
C ARG A 281 13.14 -1.95 -3.18
N TRP A 282 12.00 -2.59 -3.37
CA TRP A 282 11.77 -3.94 -2.87
C TRP A 282 12.63 -4.97 -3.60
N GLY A 283 12.89 -4.75 -4.90
CA GLY A 283 13.68 -5.68 -5.70
C GLY A 283 12.99 -7.03 -5.90
N GLN A 284 11.66 -7.07 -5.83
CA GLN A 284 10.84 -8.28 -5.96
C GLN A 284 10.07 -8.33 -7.31
N GLY A 285 10.68 -7.76 -8.36
CA GLY A 285 10.04 -7.63 -9.67
C GLY A 285 8.80 -6.73 -9.66
N ASP A 286 7.90 -6.94 -10.63
CA ASP A 286 6.65 -6.20 -10.76
C ASP A 286 5.56 -6.77 -9.85
N PHE A 287 5.76 -6.73 -8.53
CA PHE A 287 4.75 -7.24 -7.61
C PHE A 287 3.38 -6.55 -7.82
N PRO A 288 2.27 -7.27 -7.57
CA PRO A 288 0.91 -6.73 -7.58
C PRO A 288 0.76 -5.36 -6.89
N PHE A 289 0.27 -4.36 -7.63
CA PHE A 289 -0.02 -3.04 -7.07
C PHE A 289 -1.46 -2.62 -7.38
N LEU A 290 -2.29 -2.53 -6.35
CA LEU A 290 -3.71 -2.28 -6.47
C LEU A 290 -4.09 -0.95 -5.81
N TRP A 291 -5.04 -0.20 -6.37
CA TRP A 291 -5.52 1.03 -5.73
C TRP A 291 -7.03 1.21 -5.78
N VAL A 292 -7.54 2.00 -4.85
CA VAL A 292 -8.94 2.41 -4.83
C VAL A 292 -9.09 3.72 -5.60
N GLN A 293 -9.92 3.70 -6.65
CA GLN A 293 -10.28 4.91 -7.40
C GLN A 293 -11.06 5.87 -6.50
N LEU A 294 -10.96 7.19 -6.71
CA LEU A 294 -11.70 8.15 -5.89
C LEU A 294 -13.23 7.92 -5.96
N PRO A 295 -13.92 7.91 -4.80
CA PRO A 295 -15.35 7.62 -4.72
C PRO A 295 -16.19 8.78 -5.26
N ASN A 296 -17.50 8.60 -5.42
CA ASN A 296 -18.39 9.75 -5.62
C ASN A 296 -18.35 10.67 -4.40
N PHE A 297 -18.16 11.96 -4.67
CA PHE A 297 -18.02 13.02 -3.68
C PHE A 297 -18.29 14.37 -4.37
N LYS A 298 -18.86 15.32 -3.62
CA LYS A 298 -19.42 16.61 -4.05
C LYS A 298 -20.80 16.51 -4.70
N THR A 299 -21.47 17.66 -4.76
CA THR A 299 -22.73 17.84 -5.47
C THR A 299 -22.54 17.49 -6.95
N ARG A 300 -23.52 16.79 -7.52
CA ARG A 300 -23.57 16.48 -8.95
C ARG A 300 -23.65 17.80 -9.74
N ASN A 301 -22.88 17.89 -10.82
CA ASN A 301 -23.00 18.96 -11.80
C ASN A 301 -23.64 18.37 -13.07
N ASP A 302 -24.73 18.97 -13.52
CA ASP A 302 -25.49 18.55 -14.70
C ASP A 302 -25.06 19.26 -15.99
N ASP A 303 -24.08 20.16 -15.93
CA ASP A 303 -23.41 20.68 -17.13
C ASP A 303 -22.31 19.69 -17.57
N PRO A 304 -22.45 19.04 -18.75
CA PRO A 304 -21.46 18.09 -19.25
C PRO A 304 -20.14 18.77 -19.67
N ASN A 305 -20.09 20.11 -19.74
CA ASN A 305 -18.89 20.89 -20.04
C ASN A 305 -18.13 21.34 -18.78
N ALA A 306 -18.70 21.13 -17.59
CA ALA A 306 -18.09 21.58 -16.35
C ALA A 306 -16.80 20.80 -16.06
N ALA A 307 -15.71 21.54 -15.86
CA ALA A 307 -14.43 20.95 -15.48
C ALA A 307 -14.51 20.27 -14.11
N SER A 308 -14.04 19.02 -14.03
CA SER A 308 -14.03 18.26 -12.79
C SER A 308 -12.63 17.70 -12.51
N ALA A 309 -11.96 18.27 -11.49
CA ALA A 309 -10.71 17.71 -10.96
C ALA A 309 -10.90 16.24 -10.54
N TRP A 310 -12.06 15.90 -9.99
CA TRP A 310 -12.37 14.54 -9.55
C TRP A 310 -12.47 13.56 -10.72
N ALA A 311 -13.13 13.95 -11.81
CA ALA A 311 -13.21 13.13 -13.01
C ALA A 311 -11.82 12.93 -13.65
N HIS A 312 -11.02 14.00 -13.78
CA HIS A 312 -9.65 13.90 -14.26
C HIS A 312 -8.75 13.05 -13.37
N MET A 313 -8.95 13.06 -12.04
CA MET A 313 -8.20 12.20 -11.14
C MET A 313 -8.55 10.73 -11.36
N ARG A 314 -9.84 10.40 -11.52
CA ARG A 314 -10.28 9.04 -11.82
C ARG A 314 -9.72 8.53 -13.15
N GLU A 315 -9.66 9.40 -14.16
CA GLU A 315 -9.04 9.11 -15.45
C GLU A 315 -7.54 8.85 -15.31
N SER A 316 -6.81 9.72 -14.59
CA SER A 316 -5.39 9.52 -14.29
C SER A 316 -5.11 8.20 -13.56
N MET A 317 -5.97 7.84 -12.60
CA MET A 317 -5.90 6.54 -11.92
C MET A 317 -6.18 5.38 -12.87
N ALA A 318 -7.19 5.47 -13.74
CA ALA A 318 -7.50 4.43 -14.72
C ALA A 318 -6.36 4.22 -15.73
N GLY A 319 -5.76 5.31 -16.23
CA GLY A 319 -4.60 5.26 -17.12
C GLY A 319 -3.36 4.59 -16.51
N THR A 320 -3.27 4.53 -15.18
CA THR A 320 -2.18 3.82 -14.47
C THR A 320 -2.25 2.29 -14.67
N LEU A 321 -3.40 1.74 -15.07
CA LEU A 321 -3.57 0.31 -15.41
C LEU A 321 -2.72 -0.14 -16.61
N ALA A 322 -2.08 0.80 -17.32
CA ALA A 322 -1.08 0.47 -18.34
C ALA A 322 0.18 -0.19 -17.75
N LEU A 323 0.45 -0.06 -16.45
CA LEU A 323 1.53 -0.78 -15.78
C LEU A 323 1.18 -2.26 -15.59
N PRO A 324 2.14 -3.19 -15.74
CA PRO A 324 1.90 -4.62 -15.53
C PRO A 324 1.57 -4.91 -14.06
N ASN A 325 0.83 -5.98 -13.82
CA ASN A 325 0.46 -6.47 -12.49
C ASN A 325 -0.20 -5.38 -11.62
N THR A 326 -1.14 -4.65 -12.21
CA THR A 326 -1.91 -3.62 -11.53
C THR A 326 -3.40 -3.87 -11.59
N GLY A 327 -4.16 -3.19 -10.73
CA GLY A 327 -5.61 -3.29 -10.68
C GLY A 327 -6.22 -2.14 -9.89
N MET A 328 -7.48 -1.83 -10.18
CA MET A 328 -8.15 -0.65 -9.64
C MET A 328 -9.56 -1.00 -9.15
N ALA A 329 -9.81 -0.80 -7.86
CA ALA A 329 -11.15 -0.85 -7.31
C ALA A 329 -11.91 0.44 -7.63
N THR A 330 -12.84 0.38 -8.59
CA THR A 330 -13.80 1.46 -8.84
C THR A 330 -14.71 1.64 -7.64
N THR A 331 -14.99 2.88 -7.22
CA THR A 331 -15.86 3.15 -6.05
C THR A 331 -16.85 4.30 -6.26
N ILE A 332 -17.05 4.75 -7.49
CA ILE A 332 -17.98 5.83 -7.81
C ILE A 332 -19.42 5.51 -7.35
N ASP A 333 -19.83 4.25 -7.39
CA ASP A 333 -21.16 3.77 -7.02
C ASP A 333 -21.38 3.58 -5.50
N ILE A 334 -20.30 3.57 -4.72
CA ILE A 334 -20.33 3.36 -3.26
C ILE A 334 -19.78 4.57 -2.47
N GLY A 335 -19.66 5.72 -3.14
CA GLY A 335 -19.26 6.99 -2.52
C GLY A 335 -20.40 7.72 -1.82
N GLU A 336 -20.06 8.75 -1.07
CA GLU A 336 -21.01 9.59 -0.34
C GLU A 336 -20.84 11.05 -0.79
N ALA A 337 -21.85 11.63 -1.44
CA ALA A 337 -21.73 12.97 -2.04
C ALA A 337 -21.32 14.06 -1.04
N LYS A 338 -21.70 13.90 0.23
CA LYS A 338 -21.44 14.86 1.32
C LYS A 338 -20.26 14.47 2.22
N ASP A 339 -19.68 13.29 2.03
CA ASP A 339 -18.56 12.81 2.86
C ASP A 339 -17.43 12.25 1.99
N ILE A 340 -16.26 12.85 2.12
CA ILE A 340 -15.04 12.41 1.41
C ILE A 340 -14.51 11.07 1.95
N HIS A 341 -15.00 10.62 3.11
CA HIS A 341 -14.66 9.37 3.80
C HIS A 341 -15.83 8.38 3.77
N PRO A 342 -16.18 7.80 2.61
CA PRO A 342 -17.32 6.88 2.52
C PRO A 342 -17.13 5.67 3.44
N LYS A 343 -18.19 5.32 4.17
CA LYS A 343 -18.19 4.28 5.21
C LYS A 343 -18.17 2.85 4.66
N ASN A 344 -18.51 2.66 3.39
CA ASN A 344 -18.46 1.37 2.72
C ASN A 344 -17.01 0.98 2.35
N LYS A 345 -16.22 0.61 3.35
CA LYS A 345 -14.88 0.03 3.14
C LYS A 345 -14.91 -1.46 2.82
N GLN A 346 -16.04 -2.11 3.12
CA GLN A 346 -16.31 -3.51 2.77
C GLN A 346 -16.09 -3.73 1.28
N ASP A 347 -16.83 -3.00 0.44
CA ASP A 347 -16.80 -3.21 -1.00
C ASP A 347 -15.51 -2.67 -1.61
N ALA A 348 -14.94 -1.58 -1.06
CA ALA A 348 -13.65 -1.07 -1.50
C ALA A 348 -12.52 -2.09 -1.29
N GLY A 349 -12.43 -2.69 -0.09
CA GLY A 349 -11.45 -3.73 0.22
C GLY A 349 -11.69 -5.03 -0.54
N ALA A 350 -12.95 -5.46 -0.65
CA ALA A 350 -13.31 -6.67 -1.39
C ALA A 350 -12.99 -6.56 -2.89
N ARG A 351 -13.26 -5.41 -3.53
CA ARG A 351 -12.94 -5.19 -4.95
C ARG A 351 -11.43 -5.23 -5.22
N LEU A 352 -10.60 -4.74 -4.29
CA LEU A 352 -9.15 -4.95 -4.37
C LEU A 352 -8.79 -6.44 -4.27
N ALA A 353 -9.45 -7.19 -3.37
CA ALA A 353 -9.19 -8.62 -3.23
C ALA A 353 -9.62 -9.39 -4.48
N TYR A 354 -10.70 -9.00 -5.15
CA TYR A 354 -11.15 -9.64 -6.40
C TYR A 354 -10.11 -9.51 -7.50
N TRP A 355 -9.52 -8.32 -7.69
CA TRP A 355 -8.37 -8.13 -8.56
C TRP A 355 -7.22 -9.08 -8.20
N ALA A 356 -6.84 -9.14 -6.92
CA ALA A 356 -5.75 -10.01 -6.49
C ALA A 356 -6.04 -11.50 -6.76
N LEU A 357 -7.24 -11.95 -6.42
CA LEU A 357 -7.68 -13.35 -6.56
C LEU A 357 -7.71 -13.79 -8.03
N ALA A 358 -8.35 -12.99 -8.88
CA ALA A 358 -8.51 -13.31 -10.29
C ALA A 358 -7.16 -13.26 -11.04
N GLU A 359 -6.43 -12.15 -10.92
CA GLU A 359 -5.26 -11.89 -11.75
C GLU A 359 -3.97 -12.52 -11.20
N PHE A 360 -3.84 -12.66 -9.88
CA PHE A 360 -2.57 -13.03 -9.25
C PHE A 360 -2.61 -14.32 -8.44
N TYR A 361 -3.79 -14.92 -8.23
CA TYR A 361 -3.93 -16.25 -7.61
C TYR A 361 -4.66 -17.26 -8.48
N GLY A 362 -4.96 -16.92 -9.73
CA GLY A 362 -5.59 -17.83 -10.70
C GLY A 362 -7.00 -18.27 -10.30
N LYS A 363 -7.74 -17.47 -9.51
CA LYS A 363 -9.13 -17.75 -9.15
C LYS A 363 -10.06 -17.26 -10.26
N SER A 364 -10.16 -18.05 -11.32
CA SER A 364 -10.97 -17.74 -12.52
C SER A 364 -12.47 -17.64 -12.25
N ASP A 365 -12.95 -18.15 -11.11
CA ASP A 365 -14.33 -18.03 -10.65
C ASP A 365 -14.63 -16.68 -9.96
N VAL A 366 -13.62 -15.81 -9.83
CA VAL A 366 -13.76 -14.47 -9.25
C VAL A 366 -13.70 -13.42 -10.37
N THR A 367 -14.74 -12.60 -10.47
CA THR A 367 -14.74 -11.44 -11.39
C THR A 367 -13.91 -10.31 -10.80
N ALA A 368 -12.76 -10.01 -11.41
CA ALA A 368 -11.81 -9.00 -10.94
C ALA A 368 -12.42 -7.58 -10.86
N THR A 369 -13.13 -7.19 -11.91
CA THR A 369 -13.60 -5.82 -12.13
C THR A 369 -14.86 -5.79 -12.98
N GLY A 370 -15.54 -4.65 -12.97
CA GLY A 370 -16.63 -4.33 -13.91
C GLY A 370 -16.13 -3.79 -15.24
N PRO A 371 -17.06 -3.33 -16.11
CA PRO A 371 -16.77 -2.88 -17.47
C PRO A 371 -15.67 -1.83 -17.54
N MET A 372 -14.73 -2.02 -18.46
CA MET A 372 -13.63 -1.09 -18.73
C MET A 372 -13.62 -0.71 -20.20
N TYR A 373 -13.47 0.58 -20.51
CA TYR A 373 -13.41 1.05 -21.89
C TYR A 373 -12.37 0.28 -22.71
N ALA A 374 -12.79 -0.22 -23.88
CA ALA A 374 -11.95 -0.95 -24.80
C ALA A 374 -11.71 -0.16 -26.09
N SER A 375 -12.79 0.26 -26.74
CA SER A 375 -12.75 0.98 -28.01
C SER A 375 -14.07 1.71 -28.25
N HIS A 376 -14.14 2.50 -29.32
CA HIS A 376 -15.41 3.00 -29.83
C HIS A 376 -15.39 3.15 -31.35
N LYS A 377 -16.58 3.21 -31.95
CA LYS A 377 -16.80 3.55 -33.36
C LYS A 377 -17.82 4.68 -33.46
N ILE A 378 -17.59 5.61 -34.38
CA ILE A 378 -18.47 6.75 -34.62
C ILE A 378 -19.17 6.56 -35.97
N LYS A 379 -20.50 6.67 -35.99
CA LYS A 379 -21.31 6.67 -37.21
C LYS A 379 -22.37 7.77 -37.12
N GLY A 380 -22.20 8.84 -37.88
CA GLY A 380 -23.07 10.02 -37.80
C GLY A 380 -23.07 10.61 -36.39
N ASN A 381 -24.26 10.65 -35.77
CA ASN A 381 -24.46 11.12 -34.40
C ASN A 381 -24.40 10.01 -33.33
N THR A 382 -24.04 8.77 -33.71
CA THR A 382 -24.00 7.62 -32.80
C THR A 382 -22.57 7.21 -32.51
N VAL A 383 -22.26 6.97 -31.23
CA VAL A 383 -20.99 6.39 -30.77
C VAL A 383 -21.26 5.05 -30.10
N THR A 384 -20.75 3.97 -30.70
CA THR A 384 -20.79 2.63 -30.11
C THR A 384 -19.53 2.42 -29.29
N VAL A 385 -19.67 2.28 -27.98
CA VAL A 385 -18.56 2.04 -27.05
C VAL A 385 -18.49 0.56 -26.69
N GLN A 386 -17.31 -0.03 -26.82
CA GLN A 386 -17.04 -1.41 -26.42
C GLN A 386 -16.32 -1.43 -25.08
N PHE A 387 -16.66 -2.41 -24.24
CA PHE A 387 -16.07 -2.61 -22.93
C PHE A 387 -15.44 -4.00 -22.80
N LYS A 388 -14.28 -4.08 -22.14
CA LYS A 388 -13.78 -5.32 -21.54
C LYS A 388 -14.50 -5.56 -20.21
N HIS A 389 -14.50 -6.80 -19.73
CA HIS A 389 -15.14 -7.18 -18.45
C HIS A 389 -16.63 -6.77 -18.37
N ALA A 390 -17.36 -6.97 -19.47
CA ALA A 390 -18.75 -6.54 -19.63
C ALA A 390 -19.77 -7.69 -19.69
N THR A 391 -19.36 -8.92 -19.37
CA THR A 391 -20.30 -10.05 -19.27
C THR A 391 -21.36 -9.76 -18.22
N GLY A 392 -22.63 -9.84 -18.61
CA GLY A 392 -23.76 -9.48 -17.74
C GLY A 392 -23.93 -7.97 -17.51
N LEU A 393 -23.39 -7.13 -18.40
CA LEU A 393 -23.59 -5.68 -18.35
C LEU A 393 -25.09 -5.34 -18.39
N GLN A 394 -25.53 -4.64 -17.36
CA GLN A 394 -26.92 -4.19 -17.23
C GLN A 394 -26.95 -2.83 -16.54
N ALA A 395 -28.00 -2.05 -16.83
CA ALA A 395 -28.28 -0.86 -16.06
C ALA A 395 -28.79 -1.24 -14.66
N LYS A 396 -28.28 -0.57 -13.63
CA LYS A 396 -28.71 -0.81 -12.26
C LYS A 396 -30.20 -0.48 -12.11
N GLU A 397 -30.96 -1.39 -11.49
CA GLU A 397 -32.39 -1.23 -11.20
C GLU A 397 -33.26 -0.97 -12.45
N ALA A 398 -32.90 -1.56 -13.60
CA ALA A 398 -33.63 -1.38 -14.88
C ALA A 398 -33.82 0.09 -15.30
N ARG A 399 -32.96 0.99 -14.82
CA ARG A 399 -33.01 2.41 -15.19
C ARG A 399 -32.48 2.64 -16.60
N ALA A 400 -32.89 3.74 -17.22
CA ALA A 400 -32.27 4.21 -18.44
C ALA A 400 -30.76 4.45 -18.23
N VAL A 401 -29.95 4.04 -19.21
CA VAL A 401 -28.51 4.32 -19.21
C VAL A 401 -28.31 5.83 -19.31
N SER A 402 -27.52 6.40 -18.41
CA SER A 402 -27.30 7.84 -18.30
C SER A 402 -25.83 8.15 -18.01
N GLY A 403 -25.47 9.44 -18.05
CA GLY A 403 -24.09 9.89 -17.81
C GLY A 403 -23.21 9.91 -19.05
N PHE A 404 -23.79 9.81 -20.25
CA PHE A 404 -23.08 9.92 -21.53
C PHE A 404 -23.30 11.30 -22.13
N ALA A 405 -22.21 11.95 -22.53
CA ALA A 405 -22.25 13.19 -23.30
C ALA A 405 -21.34 13.06 -24.52
N LEU A 406 -21.78 13.65 -25.64
CA LEU A 406 -21.06 13.64 -26.91
C LEU A 406 -20.75 15.07 -27.34
N ALA A 407 -19.63 15.26 -28.02
CA ALA A 407 -19.23 16.54 -28.59
C ALA A 407 -18.80 16.37 -30.05
N GLY A 408 -19.03 17.41 -30.85
CA GLY A 408 -18.50 17.50 -32.21
C GLY A 408 -17.06 18.03 -32.23
N ALA A 409 -16.63 18.53 -33.39
CA ALA A 409 -15.30 19.12 -33.58
C ALA A 409 -15.05 20.35 -32.70
N ASP A 410 -16.11 21.04 -32.25
CA ASP A 410 -16.06 22.20 -31.37
C ASP A 410 -15.79 21.85 -29.90
N LYS A 411 -15.81 20.56 -29.54
CA LYS A 411 -15.63 20.03 -28.18
C LYS A 411 -16.64 20.58 -27.17
N LYS A 412 -17.82 20.99 -27.63
CA LYS A 412 -18.96 21.31 -26.75
C LYS A 412 -19.78 20.05 -26.54
N PHE A 413 -19.84 19.62 -25.29
CA PHE A 413 -20.53 18.39 -24.89
C PHE A 413 -22.03 18.65 -24.69
N HIS A 414 -22.83 17.73 -25.21
CA HIS A 414 -24.27 17.65 -25.04
C HIS A 414 -24.65 16.29 -24.47
N TRP A 415 -25.63 16.25 -23.57
CA TRP A 415 -26.14 14.98 -23.05
C TRP A 415 -26.67 14.11 -24.20
N ALA A 416 -26.32 12.83 -24.16
CA ALA A 416 -26.74 11.84 -25.14
C ALA A 416 -27.62 10.78 -24.49
N SER A 417 -28.59 10.29 -25.26
CA SER A 417 -29.30 9.06 -24.93
C SER A 417 -28.37 7.87 -25.11
N ALA A 418 -28.42 6.91 -24.19
CA ALA A 418 -27.61 5.71 -24.23
C ALA A 418 -28.48 4.47 -24.02
N THR A 419 -28.10 3.38 -24.69
CA THR A 419 -28.72 2.05 -24.57
C THR A 419 -27.61 1.01 -24.53
N ILE A 420 -27.88 -0.14 -23.91
CA ILE A 420 -27.00 -1.30 -23.98
C ILE A 420 -27.40 -2.07 -25.24
N ALA A 421 -26.46 -2.26 -26.17
CA ALA A 421 -26.67 -3.14 -27.30
C ALA A 421 -26.47 -4.59 -26.86
N GLU A 422 -27.31 -5.50 -27.36
CA GLU A 422 -27.01 -6.94 -27.31
C GLU A 422 -25.86 -7.23 -28.30
N ASP A 423 -24.97 -8.15 -27.93
CA ASP A 423 -23.76 -8.50 -28.70
C ASP A 423 -24.08 -9.08 -30.09
#